data_AF-A0A9D1TSG7-F1
#
_entry.id   AF-A0A9D1TSG7-F1
#
_cell.length_a   1.000
_cell.length_b   1.000
_cell.length_c   1.000
_cell.angle_alpha   90.00
_cell.angle_beta   90.00
_cell.angle_gamma   90.00
#
_symmetry.space_group_name_H-M   'P 1'
#
loop_
_entity.id
_entity.type
_entity.pdbx_description
1 polymer ?
#
loop_
_entity_poly.entity_id
_entity_poly.type
_entity_poly.pdbx_seq_one_letter_code
_entity_poly.pdbx_strand_id
1 'polypeptide(L)'
;MKKSATIKVVRAAVIAAVYVCLTLLFYPISFSISQVRVSEALTVLPLMFPEAIAGLTIGCFIANLFSGHILDIIFGTLATFVSAVITYIIGKKIKNVYLKYILGALPPVLVNAFVVPFTYLAVSELKEAYMFAVLSVGMGQAIAVYVLGTLLYFALSKISVVITAKGGASELDDGKNLNDAATQAPDAAKTSGVTQKSDVTQTTNSHQGDDKK
;
A
#
# COMPACT_ATOMS: atom_id res chain seq x y z
N MET A 1 -10.13 7.86 15.34
CA MET A 1 -8.73 7.33 15.25
C MET A 1 -8.42 6.88 13.83
N LYS A 2 -7.18 7.11 13.37
CA LYS A 2 -6.63 6.88 12.01
C LYS A 2 -6.69 5.42 11.51
N LYS A 3 -7.86 4.78 11.39
CA LYS A 3 -8.01 3.36 10.95
C LYS A 3 -7.26 3.08 9.63
N SER A 4 -7.26 4.05 8.70
CA SER A 4 -6.53 3.98 7.43
C SER A 4 -4.99 3.96 7.59
N ALA A 5 -4.43 4.69 8.55
CA ALA A 5 -2.97 4.70 8.76
C ALA A 5 -2.48 3.37 9.34
N THR A 6 -3.22 2.80 10.30
CA THR A 6 -2.90 1.49 10.89
C THR A 6 -2.88 0.41 9.82
N ILE A 7 -3.86 0.38 8.91
CA ILE A 7 -3.93 -0.60 7.82
C ILE A 7 -2.71 -0.52 6.90
N LYS A 8 -2.26 0.70 6.56
CA LYS A 8 -1.06 0.91 5.71
C LYS A 8 0.22 0.40 6.38
N VAL A 9 0.39 0.68 7.67
CA VAL A 9 1.56 0.20 8.44
C VAL A 9 1.54 -1.32 8.53
N VAL A 10 0.40 -1.93 8.85
CA VAL A 10 0.26 -3.39 8.89
C VAL A 10 0.57 -4.01 7.53
N ARG A 11 0.07 -3.43 6.44
CA ARG A 11 0.36 -3.93 5.08
C ARG A 11 1.85 -3.84 4.76
N ALA A 12 2.52 -2.74 5.09
CA ALA A 12 3.97 -2.62 4.91
C ALA A 12 4.73 -3.67 5.74
N ALA A 13 4.33 -3.91 6.99
CA ALA A 13 4.95 -4.92 7.85
C ALA A 13 4.78 -6.34 7.30
N VAL A 14 3.58 -6.68 6.79
CA VAL A 14 3.34 -7.98 6.15
C VAL A 14 4.17 -8.13 4.89
N ILE A 15 4.26 -7.10 4.05
CA ILE A 15 5.12 -7.12 2.85
C ILE A 15 6.58 -7.36 3.22
N ALA A 16 7.09 -6.66 4.24
CA ALA A 16 8.45 -6.85 4.74
C ALA A 16 8.67 -8.28 5.24
N ALA A 17 7.75 -8.81 6.04
CA ALA A 17 7.84 -10.17 6.57
C ALA A 17 7.85 -11.22 5.45
N VAL A 18 6.94 -11.11 4.48
CA VAL A 18 6.87 -12.04 3.33
C VAL A 18 8.14 -11.93 2.50
N TYR A 19 8.67 -10.72 2.27
CA TYR A 19 9.94 -10.54 1.55
C TYR A 19 11.09 -11.28 2.25
N VAL A 20 11.23 -11.11 3.56
CA VAL A 20 12.29 -11.78 4.35
C VAL A 20 12.09 -13.30 4.31
N CYS A 21 10.87 -13.78 4.57
CA CYS A 21 10.57 -15.22 4.56
C CYS A 21 10.87 -15.86 3.21
N LEU A 22 10.48 -15.25 2.08
CA LEU A 22 10.80 -15.78 0.76
C LEU A 22 12.30 -15.78 0.50
N THR A 23 13.01 -14.72 0.88
CA THR A 23 14.46 -14.62 0.65
C THR A 23 15.22 -15.68 1.44
N LEU A 24 14.84 -15.92 2.70
CA LEU A 24 15.47 -16.91 3.56
C LEU A 24 15.04 -18.35 3.22
N LEU A 25 13.79 -18.57 2.81
CA LEU A 25 13.33 -19.88 2.36
C LEU A 25 14.09 -20.35 1.13
N PHE A 26 14.34 -19.43 0.19
CA PHE A 26 15.12 -19.69 -1.01
C PHE A 26 16.57 -19.22 -0.87
N TYR A 27 17.15 -19.26 0.34
CA TYR A 27 18.52 -18.81 0.61
C TYR A 27 19.56 -19.31 -0.42
N PRO A 28 19.67 -20.62 -0.73
CA PRO A 28 20.69 -21.10 -1.67
C PRO A 28 20.49 -20.58 -3.10
N ILE A 29 19.26 -20.29 -3.51
CA ILE A 29 18.96 -19.73 -4.82
C ILE A 29 19.11 -18.20 -4.81
N SER A 30 18.84 -17.58 -3.66
CA SER A 30 18.83 -16.13 -3.46
C SER A 30 20.22 -15.53 -3.20
N PHE A 31 21.27 -16.33 -3.00
CA PHE A 31 22.65 -15.86 -2.79
C PHE A 31 23.70 -16.65 -3.61
N SER A 32 23.29 -17.28 -4.72
CA SER A 32 24.20 -18.02 -5.61
C SER A 32 24.65 -17.21 -6.82
N ILE A 33 25.62 -17.74 -7.58
CA ILE A 33 26.13 -17.14 -8.84
C ILE A 33 25.00 -16.91 -9.87
N SER A 34 24.01 -17.80 -9.90
CA SER A 34 22.77 -17.63 -10.68
C SER A 34 21.61 -17.24 -9.75
N GLN A 35 21.72 -16.03 -9.21
CA GLN A 35 20.84 -15.53 -8.17
C GLN A 35 19.41 -15.29 -8.69
N VAL A 36 18.45 -16.03 -8.16
CA VAL A 36 17.02 -15.76 -8.37
C VAL A 36 16.41 -15.36 -7.04
N ARG A 37 16.15 -14.06 -6.88
CA ARG A 37 15.50 -13.56 -5.66
C ARG A 37 13.99 -13.56 -5.87
N VAL A 38 13.34 -14.66 -5.46
CA VAL A 38 11.88 -14.86 -5.58
C VAL A 38 11.09 -13.73 -4.90
N SER A 39 11.62 -13.16 -3.81
CA SER A 39 11.01 -12.03 -3.09
C SER A 39 10.93 -10.74 -3.91
N GLU A 40 11.70 -10.60 -5.00
CA GLU A 40 11.61 -9.44 -5.91
C GLU A 40 10.30 -9.43 -6.69
N ALA A 41 9.56 -10.55 -6.75
CA ALA A 41 8.19 -10.57 -7.26
C ALA A 41 7.27 -9.57 -6.52
N LEU A 42 7.55 -9.26 -5.25
CA LEU A 42 6.79 -8.28 -4.47
C LEU A 42 7.07 -6.82 -4.90
N THR A 43 8.09 -6.55 -5.71
CA THR A 43 8.41 -5.20 -6.20
C THR A 43 7.39 -4.64 -7.18
N VAL A 44 6.40 -5.44 -7.59
CA VAL A 44 5.24 -4.96 -8.37
C VAL A 44 4.19 -4.29 -7.48
N LEU A 45 4.21 -4.53 -6.17
CA LEU A 45 3.22 -4.01 -5.21
C LEU A 45 3.19 -2.47 -5.10
N PRO A 46 4.31 -1.73 -5.22
CA PRO A 46 4.32 -0.27 -5.31
C PRO A 46 3.46 0.29 -6.45
N LEU A 47 3.13 -0.50 -7.49
CA LEU A 47 2.19 -0.06 -8.52
C LEU A 47 0.75 0.14 -8.01
N MET A 48 0.41 -0.52 -6.90
CA MET A 48 -0.92 -0.53 -6.30
C MET A 48 -0.94 0.18 -4.94
N PHE A 49 0.11 -0.01 -4.14
CA PHE A 49 0.16 0.41 -2.74
C PHE A 49 1.42 1.23 -2.47
N PRO A 50 1.31 2.54 -2.15
CA PRO A 50 2.49 3.36 -1.84
C PRO A 50 3.24 2.86 -0.60
N GLU A 51 2.55 2.26 0.37
CA GLU A 51 3.15 1.67 1.57
C GLU A 51 4.07 0.47 1.28
N ALA A 52 3.95 -0.16 0.11
CA ALA A 52 4.81 -1.27 -0.30
C ALA A 52 6.28 -0.83 -0.45
N ILE A 53 6.55 0.44 -0.76
CA ILE A 53 7.92 0.97 -0.86
C ILE A 53 8.64 0.79 0.47
N ALA A 54 8.01 1.19 1.58
CA ALA A 54 8.58 1.04 2.91
C ALA A 54 8.72 -0.43 3.30
N GLY A 55 7.69 -1.25 3.02
CA GLY A 55 7.72 -2.69 3.30
C GLY A 55 8.86 -3.42 2.58
N LEU A 56 9.03 -3.18 1.29
CA LEU A 56 10.10 -3.79 0.48
C LEU A 56 11.49 -3.33 0.93
N THR A 57 11.64 -2.04 1.24
CA THR A 57 12.93 -1.49 1.68
C THR A 57 13.37 -2.10 3.00
N ILE A 58 12.46 -2.16 3.97
CA ILE A 58 12.73 -2.76 5.29
C ILE A 58 12.95 -4.28 5.14
N GLY A 59 12.13 -4.95 4.34
CA GLY A 59 12.29 -6.38 4.07
C GLY A 59 13.63 -6.71 3.41
N CYS A 60 14.05 -5.93 2.43
CA CYS A 60 15.34 -6.07 1.75
C CYS A 60 16.51 -5.83 2.72
N PHE A 61 16.43 -4.76 3.52
CA PHE A 61 17.43 -4.49 4.54
C PHE A 61 17.60 -5.68 5.49
N ILE A 62 16.50 -6.16 6.07
CA ILE A 62 16.54 -7.30 6.99
C ILE A 62 17.07 -8.56 6.30
N ALA A 63 16.60 -8.87 5.08
CA ALA A 63 17.05 -10.05 4.35
C ALA A 63 18.55 -10.00 4.04
N ASN A 64 19.08 -8.83 3.69
CA ASN A 64 20.51 -8.64 3.40
C ASN A 64 21.37 -8.70 4.66
N LEU A 65 20.83 -8.45 5.87
CA LEU A 65 21.58 -8.71 7.12
C LEU A 65 21.99 -10.19 7.23
N PHE A 66 21.18 -11.10 6.69
CA PHE A 66 21.49 -12.54 6.67
C PHE A 66 22.43 -12.95 5.53
N SER A 67 22.74 -12.06 4.57
CA SER A 67 23.72 -12.36 3.53
C SER A 67 25.16 -12.27 4.04
N GLY A 68 25.40 -11.50 5.11
CA GLY A 68 26.74 -11.30 5.69
C GLY A 68 27.61 -10.30 4.92
N HIS A 69 27.13 -9.73 3.81
CA HIS A 69 27.87 -8.78 2.99
C HIS A 69 27.41 -7.34 3.23
N ILE A 70 28.31 -6.49 3.75
CA ILE A 70 27.98 -5.08 4.05
C ILE A 70 27.56 -4.28 2.81
N LEU A 71 28.14 -4.60 1.65
CA LEU A 71 27.80 -3.96 0.39
C LEU A 71 26.38 -4.31 -0.06
N ASP A 72 25.92 -5.55 0.14
CA ASP A 72 24.53 -5.95 -0.16
C ASP A 72 23.54 -5.20 0.74
N ILE A 73 23.87 -5.03 2.02
CA ILE A 73 23.01 -4.33 2.97
C ILE A 73 22.79 -2.88 2.53
N ILE A 74 23.84 -2.18 2.12
CA ILE A 74 23.75 -0.77 1.74
C ILE A 74 23.21 -0.64 0.31
N PHE A 75 23.92 -1.19 -0.67
CA PHE A 75 23.60 -0.99 -2.08
C PHE A 75 22.38 -1.79 -2.51
N GLY A 76 22.16 -3.00 -2.00
CA GLY A 76 20.96 -3.79 -2.30
C GLY A 76 19.68 -3.17 -1.75
N THR A 77 19.73 -2.62 -0.53
CA THR A 77 18.59 -1.88 0.05
C THR A 77 18.32 -0.60 -0.73
N LEU A 78 19.37 0.16 -1.07
CA LEU A 78 19.24 1.38 -1.86
C LEU A 78 18.68 1.10 -3.26
N ALA A 79 19.18 0.06 -3.93
CA ALA A 79 18.68 -0.42 -5.20
C ALA A 79 17.19 -0.71 -5.16
N THR A 80 16.75 -1.45 -4.15
CA THR A 80 15.34 -1.80 -3.96
C THR A 80 14.49 -0.55 -3.69
N PHE A 81 14.98 0.37 -2.85
CA PHE A 81 14.28 1.62 -2.56
C PHE A 81 14.09 2.48 -3.81
N VAL A 82 15.17 2.71 -4.56
CA VAL A 82 15.13 3.50 -5.80
C VAL A 82 14.19 2.86 -6.81
N SER A 83 14.29 1.54 -7.00
CA SER A 83 13.42 0.79 -7.90
C SER A 83 11.95 0.93 -7.50
N ALA A 84 11.62 0.72 -6.23
CA ALA A 84 10.26 0.81 -5.73
C ALA A 84 9.66 2.23 -5.90
N VAL A 85 10.45 3.28 -5.70
CA VAL A 85 10.03 4.67 -5.93
C VAL A 85 9.76 4.91 -7.42
N ILE A 86 10.65 4.48 -8.31
CA ILE A 86 10.47 4.63 -9.76
C ILE A 86 9.23 3.86 -10.22
N THR A 87 9.07 2.61 -9.77
CA THR A 87 7.90 1.76 -10.05
C THR A 87 6.60 2.44 -9.59
N TYR A 88 6.57 3.04 -8.40
CA TYR A 88 5.41 3.80 -7.94
C TYR A 88 5.11 5.02 -8.82
N ILE A 89 6.12 5.79 -9.22
CA ILE A 89 5.94 6.95 -10.10
C ILE A 89 5.38 6.54 -11.46
N ILE A 90 5.89 5.46 -12.05
CA ILE A 90 5.38 4.87 -13.30
C ILE A 90 3.93 4.47 -13.13
N GLY A 91 3.60 3.81 -12.00
CA GLY A 91 2.25 3.39 -11.65
C GLY A 91 1.25 4.53 -11.51
N LYS A 92 1.71 5.75 -11.21
CA LYS A 92 0.89 6.97 -11.14
C LYS A 92 0.74 7.67 -12.49
N LYS A 93 1.77 7.64 -13.34
CA LYS A 93 1.76 8.33 -14.65
C LYS A 93 1.06 7.54 -15.76
N ILE A 94 1.13 6.21 -15.73
CA ILE A 94 0.60 5.36 -16.80
C ILE A 94 -0.79 4.83 -16.44
N LYS A 95 -1.76 5.07 -17.33
CA LYS A 95 -3.16 4.60 -17.18
C LYS A 95 -3.41 3.22 -17.80
N ASN A 96 -2.65 2.84 -18.82
CA ASN A 96 -2.79 1.52 -19.45
C ASN A 96 -2.22 0.43 -18.53
N VAL A 97 -3.04 -0.54 -18.15
CA VAL A 97 -2.72 -1.60 -17.18
C VAL A 97 -1.51 -2.44 -17.63
N TYR A 98 -1.46 -2.84 -18.91
CA TYR A 98 -0.37 -3.67 -19.44
C TYR A 98 0.94 -2.89 -19.47
N LEU A 99 0.91 -1.65 -19.97
CA LEU A 99 2.10 -0.81 -20.08
C LEU A 99 2.61 -0.38 -18.70
N LYS A 100 1.70 -0.12 -17.75
CA LYS A 100 2.01 0.18 -16.35
C LYS A 100 2.76 -0.96 -15.70
N TYR A 101 2.34 -2.21 -15.93
CA TYR A 101 2.99 -3.38 -15.38
C TYR A 101 4.38 -3.59 -16.01
N ILE A 102 4.45 -3.64 -17.35
CA ILE A 102 5.72 -3.90 -18.06
C ILE A 102 6.77 -2.85 -17.68
N LEU A 103 6.40 -1.57 -17.71
CA LEU A 103 7.33 -0.51 -17.37
C LEU A 103 7.61 -0.44 -15.86
N GLY A 104 6.65 -0.82 -15.03
CA GLY A 104 6.80 -0.85 -13.57
C GLY A 104 7.68 -1.98 -13.05
N ALA A 105 7.72 -3.11 -13.75
CA ALA A 105 8.59 -4.25 -13.47
C ALA A 105 10.03 -4.03 -13.96
N LEU A 106 10.25 -3.09 -14.86
CA LEU A 106 11.56 -2.84 -15.46
C LEU A 106 12.61 -2.27 -14.46
N PRO A 107 12.31 -1.25 -13.63
CA PRO A 107 13.26 -0.71 -12.65
C PRO A 107 13.86 -1.77 -11.71
N PRO A 108 13.07 -2.60 -10.99
CA PRO A 108 13.64 -3.58 -10.07
C PRO A 108 14.52 -4.60 -10.80
N VAL A 109 14.15 -5.02 -12.01
CA VAL A 109 14.98 -5.94 -12.80
C VAL A 109 16.31 -5.30 -13.18
N LEU A 110 16.29 -4.10 -13.77
CA LEU A 110 17.52 -3.45 -14.22
C LEU A 110 18.42 -3.08 -13.06
N VAL A 111 17.90 -2.41 -12.03
CA VAL A 111 18.72 -1.93 -10.92
C VAL A 111 19.34 -3.10 -10.17
N ASN A 112 18.57 -4.15 -9.86
CA ASN A 112 19.14 -5.32 -9.19
C ASN A 112 20.10 -6.11 -10.09
N ALA A 113 19.87 -6.15 -11.42
CA ALA A 113 20.79 -6.82 -12.35
C ALA A 113 22.19 -6.21 -12.35
N PHE A 114 22.32 -4.90 -12.14
CA PHE A 114 23.63 -4.24 -12.08
C PHE A 114 24.18 -4.15 -10.66
N VAL A 115 23.34 -3.82 -9.68
CA VAL A 115 23.81 -3.55 -8.31
C VAL A 115 24.23 -4.83 -7.60
N VAL A 116 23.52 -5.93 -7.78
CA VAL A 116 23.81 -7.18 -7.06
C VAL A 116 25.13 -7.83 -7.50
N PRO A 117 25.44 -7.96 -8.81
CA PRO A 117 26.77 -8.40 -9.23
C PRO A 117 27.87 -7.43 -8.82
N PHE A 118 27.58 -6.12 -8.74
CA PHE A 118 28.55 -5.14 -8.29
C PHE A 118 28.93 -5.37 -6.83
N THR A 119 27.97 -5.63 -5.94
CA THR A 119 28.28 -5.89 -4.53
C THR A 119 29.04 -7.20 -4.31
N TYR A 120 28.77 -8.23 -5.11
CA TYR A 120 29.45 -9.53 -5.04
C TYR A 120 30.87 -9.50 -5.64
N LEU A 121 31.04 -8.87 -6.81
CA LEU A 121 32.31 -8.79 -7.52
C LEU A 121 33.19 -7.61 -7.10
N ALA A 122 32.68 -6.65 -6.33
CA ALA A 122 33.54 -5.70 -5.63
C ALA A 122 34.45 -6.40 -4.60
N VAL A 123 34.06 -7.59 -4.12
CA VAL A 123 34.81 -8.39 -3.15
C VAL A 123 35.64 -9.49 -3.83
N SER A 124 35.30 -9.85 -5.08
CA SER A 124 35.95 -10.91 -5.84
C SER A 124 36.82 -10.29 -6.94
N GLU A 125 38.12 -10.59 -7.00
CA GLU A 125 39.06 -10.00 -7.99
C GLU A 125 38.77 -10.38 -9.48
N LEU A 126 37.63 -11.01 -9.76
CA LEU A 126 37.19 -11.49 -11.07
C LEU A 126 36.31 -10.46 -11.79
N LYS A 127 36.90 -9.32 -12.17
CA LYS A 127 36.20 -8.27 -12.95
C LYS A 127 35.70 -8.75 -14.31
N GLU A 128 36.40 -9.71 -14.91
CA GLU A 128 36.07 -10.28 -16.24
C GLU A 128 34.72 -11.02 -16.23
N ALA A 129 34.27 -11.51 -15.06
CA ALA A 129 32.99 -12.22 -14.91
C ALA A 129 31.79 -11.29 -14.66
N TYR A 130 31.99 -9.97 -14.54
CA TYR A 130 30.93 -9.03 -14.17
C TYR A 130 29.78 -9.01 -15.16
N MET A 131 30.07 -8.93 -16.46
CA MET A 131 29.02 -8.93 -17.48
C MET A 131 28.23 -10.24 -17.53
N PHE A 132 28.89 -11.37 -17.28
CA PHE A 132 28.21 -12.66 -17.16
C PHE A 132 27.29 -12.72 -15.94
N ALA A 133 27.75 -12.21 -14.79
CA ALA A 133 26.95 -12.14 -13.57
C ALA A 133 25.74 -11.19 -13.73
N VAL A 134 25.92 -10.02 -14.38
CA VAL A 134 24.82 -9.11 -14.73
C VAL A 134 23.78 -9.80 -15.59
N LEU A 135 24.20 -10.57 -16.59
CA LEU A 135 23.26 -11.30 -17.45
C LEU A 135 22.53 -12.42 -16.68
N SER A 136 23.26 -13.20 -15.87
CA SER A 136 22.69 -14.30 -15.09
C SER A 136 21.70 -13.81 -14.04
N VAL A 137 22.09 -12.81 -13.24
CA VAL A 137 21.22 -12.18 -12.24
C VAL A 137 20.08 -11.44 -12.93
N GLY A 138 20.33 -10.71 -14.01
CA GLY A 138 19.29 -10.02 -14.77
C GLY A 138 18.22 -10.96 -15.31
N MET A 139 18.61 -12.14 -15.79
CA MET A 139 17.66 -13.18 -16.21
C MET A 139 16.86 -13.73 -15.04
N GLY A 140 17.52 -14.03 -13.91
CA GLY A 140 16.84 -14.49 -12.69
C GLY A 140 15.82 -13.48 -12.16
N GLN A 141 16.21 -12.20 -12.11
CA GLN A 141 15.35 -11.09 -11.75
C GLN A 141 14.18 -10.93 -12.72
N ALA A 142 14.43 -11.00 -14.03
CA ALA A 142 13.39 -10.92 -15.03
C ALA A 142 12.36 -12.04 -14.85
N ILE A 143 12.79 -13.28 -14.60
CA ILE A 143 11.87 -14.39 -14.32
C ILE A 143 11.07 -14.13 -13.04
N ALA A 144 11.74 -13.76 -11.94
CA ALA A 144 11.06 -13.50 -10.68
C ALA A 144 10.01 -12.39 -10.80
N VAL A 145 10.36 -11.24 -11.40
CA VAL A 145 9.46 -10.09 -11.47
C VAL A 145 8.41 -10.27 -12.58
N TYR A 146 8.79 -10.65 -13.80
CA TYR A 146 7.85 -10.77 -14.92
C TYR A 146 7.00 -12.02 -14.88
N VAL A 147 7.46 -13.15 -14.33
CA VAL A 147 6.62 -14.35 -14.23
C VAL A 147 5.85 -14.35 -12.93
N LEU A 148 6.55 -14.36 -11.78
CA LEU A 148 5.88 -14.45 -10.48
C LEU A 148 5.21 -13.14 -10.09
N GLY A 149 5.82 -11.99 -10.41
CA GLY A 149 5.19 -10.69 -10.17
C GLY A 149 3.95 -10.46 -11.04
N THR A 150 3.89 -10.98 -12.27
CA THR A 150 2.67 -10.92 -13.10
C THR A 150 1.56 -11.71 -12.42
N LEU A 151 1.86 -12.94 -12.00
CA LEU A 151 0.91 -13.80 -11.32
C LEU A 151 0.36 -13.14 -10.04
N LEU A 152 1.25 -12.54 -9.24
CA LEU A 152 0.89 -11.80 -8.03
C LEU A 152 0.01 -10.57 -8.36
N TYR A 153 0.39 -9.78 -9.36
CA TYR A 153 -0.34 -8.58 -9.76
C TYR A 153 -1.78 -8.89 -10.22
N PHE A 154 -1.96 -9.93 -11.05
CA PHE A 154 -3.28 -10.34 -11.51
C PHE A 154 -4.12 -10.98 -10.40
N ALA A 155 -3.51 -11.74 -9.49
CA ALA A 155 -4.23 -12.27 -8.33
C ALA A 155 -4.78 -11.15 -7.44
N LEU A 156 -3.97 -10.13 -7.16
CA LEU A 156 -4.35 -9.00 -6.30
C LEU A 156 -5.36 -8.07 -6.97
N SER A 157 -5.25 -7.83 -8.28
CA SER A 157 -6.21 -6.99 -9.00
C SER A 157 -7.61 -7.62 -9.00
N LYS A 158 -7.72 -8.94 -9.14
CA LYS A 158 -9.00 -9.66 -9.01
C LYS A 158 -9.61 -9.53 -7.62
N ILE A 159 -8.81 -9.70 -6.57
CA ILE A 159 -9.29 -9.58 -5.17
C ILE A 159 -9.78 -8.15 -4.89
N SER A 160 -9.03 -7.14 -5.34
CA SER A 160 -9.37 -5.73 -5.12
C SER A 160 -10.71 -5.36 -5.76
N VAL A 161 -10.94 -5.82 -7.00
CA VAL A 161 -12.22 -5.64 -7.72
C VAL A 161 -13.38 -6.32 -6.97
N VAL A 162 -13.17 -7.54 -6.47
CA VAL A 162 -14.20 -8.28 -5.73
C VAL A 162 -14.56 -7.59 -4.40
N ILE A 163 -13.56 -7.06 -3.68
CA ILE A 163 -13.80 -6.34 -2.41
C ILE A 163 -14.57 -5.04 -2.66
N THR A 164 -14.23 -4.28 -3.71
CA THR A 164 -14.98 -3.07 -4.07
C THR A 164 -16.42 -3.39 -4.50
N ALA A 165 -16.63 -4.48 -5.25
CA ALA A 165 -17.97 -4.93 -5.65
C ALA A 165 -18.83 -5.36 -4.45
N LYS A 166 -18.24 -6.07 -3.48
CA LYS A 166 -18.93 -6.47 -2.24
C LYS A 166 -19.17 -5.30 -1.28
N GLY A 167 -18.22 -4.37 -1.16
CA GLY A 167 -18.37 -3.17 -0.33
C GLY A 167 -19.50 -2.27 -0.82
N GLY A 168 -19.62 -2.07 -2.14
CA GLY A 168 -20.75 -1.33 -2.73
C GLY A 168 -22.10 -2.00 -2.50
N ALA A 169 -22.17 -3.34 -2.55
CA ALA A 169 -23.41 -4.07 -2.26
C ALA A 169 -23.83 -3.99 -0.79
N SER A 170 -22.89 -3.98 0.15
CA SER A 170 -23.17 -3.82 1.59
C SER A 170 -23.66 -2.41 1.92
N GLU A 171 -23.08 -1.38 1.31
CA GLU A 171 -23.45 0.02 1.58
C GLU A 171 -24.79 0.41 0.94
N LEU A 172 -25.18 -0.26 -0.16
CA LEU A 172 -26.51 -0.14 -0.77
C LEU A 172 -27.61 -0.83 0.05
N ASP A 173 -27.30 -1.92 0.75
CA ASP A 173 -28.25 -2.63 1.62
C ASP A 173 -28.46 -1.89 2.96
N ASP A 174 -27.40 -1.32 3.53
CA ASP A 174 -27.49 -0.45 4.71
C ASP A 174 -28.26 0.85 4.41
N GLY A 175 -28.05 1.46 3.25
CA GLY A 175 -28.78 2.66 2.83
C GLY A 175 -30.28 2.42 2.56
N LYS A 176 -30.65 1.20 2.14
CA LYS A 176 -32.06 0.80 1.97
C LYS A 176 -32.75 0.61 3.32
N ASN A 177 -32.11 -0.11 4.24
CA ASN A 177 -32.64 -0.32 5.59
C ASN A 177 -32.80 0.98 6.39
N LEU A 178 -31.92 1.97 6.22
CA LEU A 178 -32.10 3.30 6.86
C LEU A 178 -33.28 4.08 6.26
N ASN A 179 -33.48 4.04 4.94
CA ASN A 179 -34.60 4.73 4.29
C ASN A 179 -35.94 4.02 4.58
N ASP A 180 -35.94 2.70 4.67
CA ASP A 180 -37.10 1.89 5.04
C ASP A 180 -37.46 2.08 6.53
N ALA A 181 -36.47 2.24 7.41
CA ALA A 181 -36.67 2.59 8.82
C ALA A 181 -37.20 4.04 9.02
N ALA A 182 -36.73 5.00 8.22
CA ALA A 182 -37.25 6.38 8.25
C ALA A 182 -38.68 6.50 7.70
N THR A 183 -39.10 5.56 6.85
CA THR A 183 -40.46 5.52 6.26
C THR A 183 -41.46 4.79 7.16
N GLN A 184 -41.01 4.09 8.21
CA GLN A 184 -41.86 3.31 9.13
C GLN A 184 -42.07 3.93 10.51
N ALA A 185 -41.64 5.18 10.76
CA ALA A 185 -42.01 5.88 12.00
C ALA A 185 -43.49 6.34 11.91
N PRO A 186 -44.43 5.75 12.69
CA PRO A 186 -45.81 6.18 12.66
C PRO A 186 -46.02 7.39 13.55
N ASP A 187 -46.75 8.37 13.00
CA ASP A 187 -47.67 9.30 13.65
C ASP A 187 -47.93 9.02 15.15
N ALA A 188 -47.22 9.72 16.03
CA ALA A 188 -47.54 9.79 17.46
C ALA A 188 -47.28 11.20 18.00
N ALA A 189 -47.90 12.22 17.38
CA ALA A 189 -47.94 13.57 17.92
C ALA A 189 -49.17 14.36 17.46
N LYS A 190 -50.36 13.76 17.49
CA LYS A 190 -51.63 14.50 17.51
C LYS A 190 -52.59 13.80 18.45
N THR A 191 -52.94 14.46 19.56
CA THR A 191 -54.27 14.58 20.18
C THR A 191 -54.14 14.80 21.69
N SER A 192 -54.28 16.06 22.12
CA SER A 192 -54.77 16.57 23.42
C SER A 192 -54.54 18.09 23.35
N GLY A 193 -55.52 18.98 23.15
CA GLY A 193 -56.87 19.01 23.70
C GLY A 193 -56.97 20.16 24.71
N VAL A 194 -57.06 21.40 24.19
CA VAL A 194 -57.86 22.55 24.68
C VAL A 194 -57.95 22.80 26.20
N THR A 195 -57.52 24.00 26.65
CA THR A 195 -58.30 24.85 27.57
C THR A 195 -57.89 26.32 27.38
N GLN A 196 -58.81 27.12 26.85
CA GLN A 196 -58.79 28.58 26.93
C GLN A 196 -59.17 29.02 28.36
N LYS A 197 -58.54 30.09 28.86
CA LYS A 197 -59.29 31.12 29.62
C LYS A 197 -58.59 32.48 29.54
N SER A 198 -59.36 33.43 29.07
CA SER A 198 -59.22 34.89 29.12
C SER A 198 -59.33 35.44 30.54
N ASP A 199 -58.60 36.53 30.82
CA ASP A 199 -58.98 37.72 31.64
C ASP A 199 -57.69 38.56 31.84
N VAL A 200 -57.52 39.71 31.18
CA VAL A 200 -57.96 41.07 31.56
C VAL A 200 -57.42 41.50 32.94
N THR A 201 -56.50 42.48 32.97
CA THR A 201 -56.58 43.74 33.76
C THR A 201 -55.20 44.41 33.97
N GLN A 202 -55.09 45.61 33.38
CA GLN A 202 -54.47 46.87 33.84
C GLN A 202 -53.01 46.91 34.35
N THR A 203 -52.14 47.71 33.71
CA THR A 203 -51.89 49.16 33.93
C THR A 203 -51.16 49.46 35.25
N THR A 204 -49.92 49.96 35.16
CA THR A 204 -49.47 51.30 35.62
C THR A 204 -47.96 51.31 35.87
N ASN A 205 -47.31 52.38 35.36
CA ASN A 205 -46.29 53.24 35.97
C ASN A 205 -45.05 52.60 36.64
N SER A 206 -43.84 53.16 36.61
CA SER A 206 -43.25 54.43 36.15
C SER A 206 -41.79 54.41 36.65
N HIS A 207 -40.94 55.29 36.13
CA HIS A 207 -39.67 55.73 36.73
C HIS A 207 -38.50 54.73 36.69
N GLN A 208 -37.22 55.12 36.62
CA GLN A 208 -36.50 56.36 36.33
C GLN A 208 -35.02 56.01 36.59
N GLY A 209 -34.11 56.68 35.90
CA GLY A 209 -32.74 56.90 36.37
C GLY A 209 -31.70 56.08 35.61
N ASP A 210 -30.97 56.66 34.66
CA ASP A 210 -29.81 57.56 34.78
C ASP A 210 -28.48 56.90 35.19
N ASP A 211 -27.49 57.27 34.39
CA ASP A 211 -26.11 57.58 34.73
C ASP A 211 -25.03 56.49 34.94
N LYS A 212 -23.94 56.72 34.18
CA LYS A 212 -22.51 56.57 34.53
C LYS A 212 -22.00 55.14 34.76
N LYS A 213 -20.97 54.66 34.07
CA LYS A 213 -19.67 55.29 33.73
C LYS A 213 -18.98 54.48 32.64
#